data_AF-A0A966AN08-F1
#
_entry.id   AF-A0A966AN08-F1
#
_cell.length_a   1.000
_cell.length_b   1.000
_cell.length_c   1.000
_cell.angle_alpha   90.00
_cell.angle_beta   90.00
_cell.angle_gamma   90.00
#
_symmetry.space_group_name_H-M   'P 1'
#
loop_
_entity.id
_entity.type
_entity.pdbx_description
1 polymer ?
#
loop_
_entity_poly.entity_id
_entity_poly.type
_entity_poly.pdbx_seq_one_letter_code
_entity_poly.pdbx_strand_id
1 'polypeptide(L)' 'LDPLYHAYIMKILPRMGRLIAGDSDSYRYLAESIRMHPSQEKLLEMMKTAGFERCNYHNLSGGIAAVHRGYKL' A
#
# COMPACT_ATOMS: atom_id res chain seq x y z
N LEU A 1 -1.52 -5.45 11.17
CA LEU A 1 -0.26 -4.74 10.87
C LEU A 1 0.15 -4.00 12.13
N ASP A 2 1.32 -4.31 12.68
CA ASP A 2 1.78 -3.81 13.97
C ASP A 2 1.90 -2.27 13.96
N PRO A 3 1.34 -1.54 14.94
CA PRO A 3 1.42 -0.08 15.03
C PRO A 3 2.85 0.47 14.92
N LEU A 4 3.84 -0.35 15.28
CA LEU A 4 5.27 -0.09 15.14
C LEU A 4 5.72 0.14 13.69
N TYR A 5 5.18 -0.60 12.71
CA TYR A 5 5.56 -0.43 11.30
C TYR A 5 4.97 0.86 10.73
N HIS A 6 3.74 1.19 11.11
CA HIS A 6 3.13 2.48 10.78
C HIS A 6 3.92 3.65 11.38
N ALA A 7 4.38 3.51 12.63
CA ALA A 7 5.21 4.52 13.28
C ALA A 7 6.61 4.66 12.63
N TYR A 8 7.21 3.55 12.19
CA TYR A 8 8.48 3.52 11.46
C TYR A 8 8.35 4.30 10.14
N ILE A 9 7.37 3.94 9.31
CA ILE A 9 7.07 4.64 8.05
C ILE A 9 6.78 6.12 8.29
N MET A 10 5.89 6.44 9.24
CA MET A 10 5.46 7.82 9.53
C MET A 10 6.59 8.71 10.09
N LYS A 11 7.57 8.15 10.80
CA LYS A 11 8.70 8.93 11.34
C LYS A 11 9.92 8.97 10.42
N ILE A 12 10.15 7.94 9.62
CA ILE A 12 11.39 7.81 8.84
C ILE A 12 11.25 8.38 7.43
N LEU A 13 10.12 8.18 6.74
CA LEU A 13 9.93 8.78 5.41
C LEU A 13 10.03 10.31 5.42
N PRO A 14 9.40 11.05 6.36
CA PRO A 14 9.48 12.52 6.35
C PRO A 14 10.87 13.05 6.70
N ARG A 15 11.66 12.28 7.45
CA ARG A 15 13.02 12.67 7.84
C ARG A 15 14.05 12.32 6.78
N MET A 16 13.91 11.19 6.10
CA MET A 16 14.75 10.84 4.95
C MET A 16 14.45 11.70 3.72
N GLY A 17 13.19 12.03 3.46
CA GLY A 17 12.81 12.95 2.38
C GLY A 17 13.40 14.35 2.55
N ARG A 18 13.59 14.80 3.81
CA ARG A 18 14.21 16.09 4.12
C ARG A 18 15.74 16.10 4.00
N LEU A 19 16.40 14.94 4.10
CA LEU A 19 17.86 14.83 4.13
C LEU A 19 18.47 14.47 2.77
N ILE A 20 17.71 13.90 1.84
CA ILE A 20 18.25 13.30 0.60
C ILE A 20 17.73 13.96 -0.70
N ALA A 21 16.51 14.49 -0.74
CA ALA A 21 15.87 14.81 -2.01
C ALA A 21 15.65 16.31 -2.21
N GLY A 22 16.35 16.89 -3.19
CA GLY A 22 15.96 18.12 -3.88
C GLY A 22 14.69 17.96 -4.75
N ASP A 23 13.87 16.94 -4.49
CA ASP A 23 12.54 16.72 -5.07
C ASP A 23 11.62 16.12 -3.97
N SER A 24 11.19 16.99 -3.06
CA SER A 24 10.30 16.64 -1.94
C SER A 24 8.90 16.21 -2.38
N ASP A 25 8.50 16.56 -3.59
CA ASP A 25 7.14 16.40 -4.07
C ASP A 25 6.85 14.95 -4.47
N SER A 26 7.81 14.28 -5.12
CA SER A 26 7.72 12.85 -5.46
C SER A 26 7.59 11.95 -4.22
N TYR A 27 8.36 12.23 -3.15
CA TYR A 27 8.28 11.46 -1.90
C TYR A 27 7.04 11.80 -1.08
N ARG A 28 6.54 13.04 -1.13
CA ARG A 28 5.25 13.42 -0.53
C ARG A 28 4.12 12.65 -1.20
N TYR A 29 4.09 12.63 -2.53
CA TYR A 29 3.10 11.86 -3.29
C TYR A 29 3.16 10.36 -2.94
N LEU A 30 4.35 9.78 -2.83
CA LEU A 30 4.50 8.38 -2.42
C LEU A 30 3.87 8.13 -1.04
N ALA A 31 4.19 8.95 -0.03
CA ALA A 31 3.65 8.78 1.31
C ALA A 31 2.12 8.96 1.35
N GLU A 32 1.59 9.93 0.62
CA GLU A 32 0.15 10.17 0.51
C GLU A 32 -0.55 9.02 -0.21
N SER A 33 0.02 8.53 -1.31
CA SER A 33 -0.54 7.40 -2.08
C SER A 33 -0.60 6.12 -1.25
N ILE A 34 0.42 5.81 -0.46
CA ILE A 34 0.43 4.65 0.44
C ILE A 34 -0.67 4.76 1.49
N ARG A 35 -0.90 5.96 2.04
CA ARG A 35 -1.95 6.19 3.05
C ARG A 35 -3.36 6.08 2.48
N MET A 36 -3.54 6.50 1.23
CA MET A 36 -4.84 6.47 0.54
C MET A 36 -5.13 5.10 -0.11
N HIS A 37 -4.11 4.26 -0.29
CA HIS A 37 -4.28 2.94 -0.88
C HIS A 37 -5.21 2.06 -0.03
N PRO A 38 -6.19 1.37 -0.63
CA PRO A 38 -7.10 0.49 0.11
C PRO A 38 -6.34 -0.65 0.80
N SER A 39 -6.88 -1.16 1.90
CA SER A 39 -6.36 -2.38 2.52
C SER A 39 -6.48 -3.58 1.57
N GLN A 40 -5.75 -4.65 1.85
CA GLN A 40 -5.77 -5.86 1.05
C GLN A 40 -7.19 -6.41 0.88
N GLU A 41 -7.98 -6.47 1.95
CA GLU A 41 -9.36 -6.92 1.94
C GLU A 41 -10.25 -5.94 1.16
N LYS A 42 -10.06 -4.63 1.35
CA LYS A 42 -10.88 -3.64 0.68
C LYS A 42 -10.67 -3.68 -0.84
N LEU A 43 -9.42 -3.80 -1.29
CA LEU A 43 -9.10 -3.95 -2.70
C LEU A 43 -9.63 -5.28 -3.27
N LEU A 44 -9.58 -6.36 -2.49
CA LEU A 44 -10.17 -7.65 -2.88
C LEU A 44 -11.68 -7.54 -3.11
N GLU A 45 -12.40 -6.84 -2.22
CA GLU A 45 -13.83 -6.58 -2.40
C GLU A 45 -14.09 -5.69 -3.63
N MET A 46 -13.28 -4.67 -3.87
CA MET A 46 -13.38 -3.86 -5.09
C MET A 46 -13.22 -4.70 -6.36
N MET A 47 -12.31 -5.68 -6.37
CA MET A 47 -12.18 -6.62 -7.50
C MET A 47 -13.42 -7.48 -7.68
N LYS A 48 -14.01 -8.01 -6.60
CA LYS A 48 -15.26 -8.77 -6.67
C LYS A 48 -16.41 -7.91 -7.21
N THR A 49 -16.54 -6.67 -6.72
CA THR A 49 -17.56 -5.72 -7.21
C THR A 49 -17.35 -5.39 -8.69
N ALA A 50 -16.11 -5.37 -9.18
CA ALA A 50 -15.79 -5.18 -10.58
C ALA A 50 -16.08 -6.42 -11.47
N GLY A 51 -16.60 -7.51 -10.91
CA GLY A 51 -16.96 -8.72 -11.64
C GLY A 51 -15.84 -9.74 -11.81
N PHE A 52 -14.73 -9.60 -11.08
CA PHE A 52 -13.72 -10.65 -11.02
C PHE A 52 -14.16 -11.76 -10.05
N GLU A 53 -14.00 -13.01 -10.48
CA GLU A 53 -14.25 -14.21 -9.70
C GLU A 53 -12.95 -14.85 -9.21
N ARG A 54 -13.08 -15.75 -8.23
CA ARG A 54 -11.96 -16.47 -7.59
C ARG A 54 -10.85 -15.51 -7.13
N CYS A 55 -11.27 -14.36 -6.58
CA CYS A 55 -10.37 -13.32 -6.08
C CYS A 55 -9.65 -13.79 -4.80
N ASN A 56 -8.34 -13.65 -4.77
CA ASN A 56 -7.51 -13.86 -3.58
C ASN A 56 -6.33 -12.86 -3.57
N TYR A 57 -5.72 -12.62 -2.41
CA TYR A 57 -4.48 -11.86 -2.30
C TYR A 57 -3.43 -12.64 -1.50
N HIS A 58 -2.16 -12.39 -1.78
CA HIS A 58 -1.04 -12.93 -1.02
C HIS A 58 -0.15 -11.82 -0.49
N ASN A 59 0.09 -11.82 0.82
CA ASN A 59 0.94 -10.84 1.48
C ASN A 59 2.42 -11.15 1.23
N LEU A 60 3.17 -10.12 0.85
CA LEU A 60 4.62 -10.13 0.70
C LEU A 60 5.26 -9.35 1.85
N SER A 61 6.45 -9.79 2.27
CA SER A 61 7.25 -9.10 3.29
C SER A 61 6.48 -8.78 4.58
N GLY A 62 5.62 -9.70 5.05
CA GLY A 62 4.82 -9.48 6.26
C GLY A 62 3.64 -8.51 6.09
N GLY A 63 3.20 -8.23 4.86
CA GLY A 63 2.05 -7.38 4.56
C GLY A 63 2.38 -5.95 4.15
N ILE A 64 3.67 -5.66 3.89
CA ILE A 64 4.12 -4.38 3.33
C ILE A 64 3.58 -4.19 1.91
N ALA A 65 3.55 -5.26 1.14
CA ALA A 65 2.95 -5.32 -0.20
C ALA A 65 2.08 -6.57 -0.29
N ALA A 66 1.17 -6.60 -1.27
CA ALA A 66 0.37 -7.77 -1.56
C ALA A 66 0.17 -7.93 -3.07
N VAL A 67 0.05 -9.17 -3.51
CA VAL A 67 -0.33 -9.52 -4.89
C VAL A 67 -1.78 -9.96 -4.90
N HIS A 68 -2.63 -9.22 -5.59
CA HIS A 68 -4.03 -9.57 -5.80
C HIS A 68 -4.23 -10.27 -7.15
N ARG A 69 -5.03 -11.34 -7.14
CA ARG A 69 -5.36 -12.13 -8.34
C ARG A 69 -6.86 -12.37 -8.39
N GLY A 70 -7.45 -12.24 -9.57
CA GLY A 70 -8.82 -12.64 -9.88
C GLY A 70 -8.92 -13.03 -11.35
N TYR A 71 -10.04 -13.65 -11.74
CA TYR A 71 -10.29 -14.10 -13.11
C TYR A 71 -11.61 -13.53 -13.61
N LYS A 72 -11.66 -13.19 -14.90
CA LYS A 72 -12.91 -12.88 -15.58
C LYS A 72 -13.40 -14.17 -16.24
N LEU A 73 -14.51 -14.69 -15.75
CA LEU A 73 -15.17 -15.88 -16.29
C LEU A 73 -16.22 -15.49 -17.35
#